data_AF-A0A2N0MMX7-F1
#
_entry.id   AF-A0A2N0MMX7-F1
#
_cell.length_a   1.000
_cell.length_b   1.000
_cell.length_c   1.000
_cell.angle_alpha   90.00
_cell.angle_beta   90.00
_cell.angle_gamma   90.00
#
_symmetry.space_group_name_H-M   'P 1'
#
loop_
_entity.id
_entity.type
_entity.pdbx_description
1 polymer ?
#
loop_
_entity_poly.entity_id
_entity_poly.type
_entity_poly.pdbx_seq_one_letter_code
_entity_poly.pdbx_strand_id
1 'polypeptide(L)'
;MSGSLQYTALTRLLTLNNQVHDLENQMLAESVPVGARGAIISAQMASGSRIAEIQEEIDRTTRASLATCWLGNADSEDEEYEL
;
A
#
# COMPACT_ATOMS: atom_id res chain seq x y z
N MET A 1 19.50 -0.82 22.30
CA MET A 1 18.45 -1.79 21.90
C MET A 1 17.82 -1.37 20.56
N SER A 2 18.62 -0.82 19.63
CA SER A 2 18.19 -0.22 18.37
C SER A 2 18.07 -1.22 17.21
N GLY A 3 18.89 -2.28 17.20
CA GLY A 3 18.86 -3.31 16.14
C GLY A 3 17.55 -4.10 16.02
N SER A 4 16.79 -4.28 17.12
CA SER A 4 15.51 -5.01 17.08
C SER A 4 14.38 -4.18 16.49
N LEU A 5 14.41 -2.85 16.66
CA LEU A 5 13.38 -1.94 16.17
C LEU A 5 13.54 -1.72 14.66
N GLN A 6 14.77 -1.52 14.19
CA GLN A 6 15.11 -1.47 12.76
C GLN A 6 14.77 -2.78 12.03
N TYR A 7 15.09 -3.94 12.63
CA TYR A 7 14.71 -5.24 12.07
C TYR A 7 13.19 -5.42 11.98
N THR A 8 12.46 -4.95 13.00
CA THR A 8 10.99 -4.99 13.02
C THR A 8 10.40 -4.08 11.94
N ALA A 9 10.94 -2.87 11.77
CA ALA A 9 10.54 -1.94 10.71
C ALA A 9 10.81 -2.52 9.32
N LEU A 10 11.99 -3.12 9.10
CA LEU A 10 12.34 -3.77 7.84
C LEU A 10 11.41 -4.94 7.51
N THR A 11 11.15 -5.81 8.49
CA THR A 11 10.24 -6.94 8.31
C THR A 11 8.83 -6.45 7.95
N ARG A 12 8.35 -5.40 8.63
CA ARG A 12 7.05 -4.81 8.34
C ARG A 12 7.00 -4.17 6.95
N LEU A 13 8.07 -3.50 6.52
CA LEU A 13 8.17 -2.94 5.18
C LEU A 13 8.10 -4.01 4.10
N LEU A 14 8.80 -5.14 4.28
CA LEU A 14 8.74 -6.25 3.32
C LEU A 14 7.32 -6.81 3.19
N THR A 15 6.62 -6.99 4.31
CA THR A 15 5.22 -7.44 4.29
C THR A 15 4.31 -6.46 3.53
N LEU A 16 4.43 -5.16 3.82
CA LEU A 16 3.60 -4.13 3.17
C LEU A 16 3.91 -4.03 1.67
N ASN A 17 5.18 -4.13 1.26
CA ASN A 17 5.55 -4.09 -0.16
C ASN A 17 5.04 -5.31 -0.93
N ASN A 18 5.12 -6.51 -0.33
CA ASN A 18 4.53 -7.70 -0.95
C ASN A 18 3.02 -7.56 -1.11
N GLN A 19 2.33 -6.98 -0.14
CA GLN A 19 0.90 -6.71 -0.23
C GLN A 19 0.56 -5.73 -1.37
N VAL A 20 1.33 -4.65 -1.54
CA VAL A 20 1.16 -3.74 -2.70
C VAL A 20 1.34 -4.51 -4.01
N HIS A 21 2.39 -5.31 -4.11
CA HIS A 21 2.67 -6.06 -5.33
C HIS A 21 1.55 -7.05 -5.69
N ASP A 22 0.98 -7.73 -4.70
CA ASP A 22 -0.15 -8.63 -4.90
C ASP A 22 -1.41 -7.87 -5.34
N LEU A 23 -1.65 -6.68 -4.80
CA LEU A 23 -2.76 -5.81 -5.19
C LEU A 23 -2.60 -5.28 -6.62
N GLU A 24 -1.38 -4.90 -7.02
CA GLU A 24 -1.08 -4.50 -8.40
C GLU A 24 -1.38 -5.65 -9.38
N ASN A 25 -0.98 -6.87 -9.03
CA ASN A 25 -1.26 -8.05 -9.84
C ASN A 25 -2.78 -8.34 -9.92
N GLN A 26 -3.52 -8.15 -8.83
CA GLN A 26 -4.98 -8.26 -8.84
C GLN A 26 -5.64 -7.19 -9.72
N MET A 27 -5.16 -5.96 -9.66
CA MET A 27 -5.66 -4.86 -10.50
C MET A 27 -5.44 -5.15 -11.98
N LEU A 28 -4.28 -5.71 -12.35
CA LEU A 28 -3.98 -6.08 -13.74
C LEU A 28 -4.85 -7.24 -14.24
N ALA A 29 -5.32 -8.11 -13.35
CA ALA A 29 -6.22 -9.21 -13.68
C ALA A 29 -7.71 -8.79 -13.73
N GLU A 30 -8.06 -7.61 -13.19
CA GLU A 30 -9.43 -7.15 -13.10
C GLU A 30 -9.99 -6.78 -14.48
N SER A 31 -11.19 -7.28 -14.79
CA SER A 31 -11.80 -7.04 -16.10
C SER A 31 -12.38 -5.63 -16.19
N VAL A 32 -11.93 -4.86 -17.18
CA VAL A 32 -12.54 -3.57 -17.50
C VAL A 32 -13.64 -3.79 -18.53
N PRO A 33 -14.88 -3.29 -18.33
CA PRO A 33 -15.95 -3.44 -19.30
C PRO A 33 -15.59 -2.78 -20.64
N VAL A 34 -15.33 -3.59 -21.66
CA VAL A 34 -15.10 -3.10 -23.03
C VAL A 34 -16.45 -2.98 -23.74
N GLY A 35 -16.85 -1.75 -24.09
CA GLY A 35 -18.09 -1.49 -24.83
C GLY A 35 -19.37 -1.35 -24.01
N ALA A 36 -19.26 -1.09 -22.70
CA ALA A 36 -20.42 -0.87 -21.84
C ALA A 36 -21.24 0.35 -22.30
N ARG A 37 -22.49 0.12 -22.72
CA ARG A 37 -23.47 1.20 -22.95
C ARG A 37 -23.95 1.75 -21.61
N GLY A 38 -24.22 3.05 -21.54
CA GLY A 38 -24.35 3.84 -20.31
C GLY A 38 -25.08 3.21 -19.12
N ALA A 39 -26.09 2.35 -19.31
CA ALA A 39 -26.76 1.64 -18.22
C ALA A 39 -25.85 0.66 -17.45
N ILE A 40 -24.92 -0.02 -18.12
CA ILE A 40 -23.98 -0.98 -17.52
C ILE A 40 -22.91 -0.22 -16.71
N ILE A 41 -22.41 0.89 -17.24
CA ILE A 41 -21.46 1.76 -16.54
C ILE A 41 -22.10 2.34 -15.27
N SER A 42 -23.32 2.86 -15.36
CA SER A 42 -24.02 3.42 -14.19
C SER A 42 -24.30 2.38 -13.11
N ALA A 43 -24.68 1.15 -13.48
CA ALA A 43 -24.87 0.07 -12.53
C ALA A 43 -23.56 -0.34 -11.83
N GLN A 44 -22.44 -0.36 -12.57
CA GLN A 44 -21.13 -0.68 -12.01
C GLN A 44 -20.59 0.43 -11.11
N MET A 45 -20.82 1.70 -11.47
CA MET A 45 -20.49 2.85 -10.61
C MET A 45 -21.33 2.87 -9.34
N ALA A 46 -22.60 2.46 -9.40
CA ALA A 46 -23.48 2.37 -8.23
C ALA A 46 -23.13 1.19 -7.30
N SER A 47 -22.60 0.09 -7.85
CA SER A 47 -22.17 -1.08 -7.09
C SER A 47 -20.77 -0.96 -6.47
N GLY A 48 -20.03 0.11 -6.77
CA GLY A 48 -18.62 0.24 -6.43
C GLY A 48 -17.71 -0.39 -7.48
N SER A 49 -16.56 0.24 -7.71
CA SER A 49 -15.55 -0.25 -8.64
C SER A 49 -14.51 -1.06 -7.87
N ARG A 50 -14.38 -2.35 -8.18
CA ARG A 50 -13.33 -3.22 -7.61
C ARG A 50 -11.93 -2.66 -7.85
N ILE A 51 -11.70 -2.02 -9.00
CA ILE A 51 -10.44 -1.33 -9.32
C ILE A 51 -10.22 -0.16 -8.34
N ALA A 52 -11.26 0.61 -8.02
CA ALA A 52 -11.13 1.72 -7.08
C ALA A 52 -10.84 1.22 -5.64
N GLU A 53 -11.45 0.11 -5.22
CA GLU A 53 -11.14 -0.53 -3.94
C GLU A 53 -9.67 -0.98 -3.86
N ILE A 54 -9.16 -1.62 -4.91
CA ILE A 54 -7.76 -2.05 -4.98
C ILE A 54 -6.81 -0.84 -4.95
N GLN A 55 -7.14 0.24 -5.67
CA GLN A 55 -6.37 1.48 -5.64
C GLN A 55 -6.33 2.13 -4.26
N GLU A 56 -7.45 2.13 -3.53
CA GLU A 56 -7.50 2.64 -2.16
C GLU A 56 -6.63 1.82 -1.21
N GLU A 57 -6.63 0.49 -1.35
CA GLU A 57 -5.80 -0.39 -0.52
C GLU A 57 -4.31 -0.21 -0.83
N ILE A 58 -3.94 0.00 -2.10
CA ILE A 58 -2.57 0.35 -2.49
C ILE A 58 -2.14 1.68 -1.84
N ASP A 59 -2.96 2.73 -1.88
CA ASP A 59 -2.66 4.02 -1.23
C ASP A 59 -2.45 3.85 0.28
N ARG A 60 -3.39 3.14 0.94
CA ARG A 60 -3.33 2.87 2.38
C ARG A 60 -2.05 2.12 2.77
N THR A 61 -1.69 1.10 1.99
CA THR A 61 -0.51 0.26 2.24
C THR A 61 0.79 1.03 1.97
N THR A 62 0.79 1.87 0.94
CA THR A 62 1.93 2.77 0.63
C THR A 62 2.15 3.77 1.75
N ARG A 63 1.09 4.40 2.25
CA ARG A 63 1.16 5.31 3.41
C ARG A 63 1.65 4.61 4.66
N ALA A 64 1.17 3.39 4.93
CA ALA A 64 1.65 2.58 6.07
C ALA A 64 3.15 2.24 5.92
N SER A 65 3.61 1.99 4.70
CA SER A 65 5.03 1.74 4.41
C SER A 65 5.86 2.99 4.71
N LEU A 66 5.45 4.15 4.20
CA LEU A 66 6.14 5.41 4.47
C LEU A 66 6.19 5.76 5.96
N ALA A 67 5.08 5.55 6.69
CA ALA A 67 5.05 5.73 8.14
C ALA A 67 6.00 4.75 8.86
N THR A 68 6.10 3.51 8.38
CA THR A 68 7.04 2.51 8.92
C THR A 68 8.50 2.92 8.68
N CYS A 69 8.83 3.46 7.50
CA CYS A 69 10.15 4.03 7.23
C CYS A 69 10.47 5.17 8.19
N TRP A 70 9.56 6.14 8.34
CA TRP A 70 9.74 7.29 9.22
C TRP A 70 10.00 6.88 10.68
N LEU A 71 9.19 5.96 11.21
CA LEU A 71 9.34 5.49 12.59
C LEU A 71 10.59 4.62 12.78
N GLY A 72 11.00 3.86 11.76
CA GLY A 72 12.22 3.08 11.79
C GLY A 72 13.51 3.91 11.66
N ASN A 73 13.43 5.10 11.03
CA ASN A 73 14.57 6.00 10.80
C ASN A 73 14.73 7.06 11.90
N ALA A 74 13.65 7.50 12.54
CA ALA A 74 13.72 8.44 13.67
C ALA A 74 14.60 7.91 14.82
N ASP A 75 14.62 6.60 15.04
CA ASP A 75 15.42 5.95 16.09
C ASP A 75 16.92 5.83 15.74
N SER A 76 17.31 6.10 14.48
CA SER A 76 18.72 6.17 14.06
C SER A 76 19.30 7.59 14.09
N GLU A 77 18.46 8.63 14.09
CA GLU A 77 18.90 10.02 14.10
C GLU A 77 19.26 10.51 15.51
N ASP A 78 18.71 9.90 16.56
CA ASP A 78 19.04 10.19 17.96
C ASP A 78 20.45 9.68 18.37
N GLU A 79 21.06 8.77 17.60
CA GLU A 79 22.42 8.26 17.86
C GLU A 79 23.53 9.13 17.21
N GLU A 80 23.21 10.14 16.37
CA GLU A 80 24.22 10.96 15.65
C GLU A 80 24.62 12.26 16.39
N TYR A 81 23.94 12.63 17.48
CA TYR A 81 24.19 13.88 18.22
C TYR A 81 24.74 13.70 19.64
N GLU A 82 25.34 12.56 19.97
CA GLU A 82 26.16 12.40 21.19
C GLU A 82 27.66 12.52 20.84
N LEU A 83 28.15 13.76 20.68
CA LEU A 83 29.58 14.11 20.66
C LEU A 83 29.98 14.96 21.87
#